data_AF-A0A9D4M021-F1
#
_entry.id   AF-A0A9D4M021-F1
#
_cell.length_a   1.000
_cell.length_b   1.000
_cell.length_c   1.000
_cell.angle_alpha   90.00
_cell.angle_beta   90.00
_cell.angle_gamma   90.00
#
_symmetry.space_group_name_H-M   'P 1'
#
loop_
_entity.id
_entity.type
_entity.pdbx_description
1 polymer ?
#
loop_
_entity_poly.entity_id
_entity_poly.type
_entity_poly.pdbx_seq_one_letter_code
_entity_poly.pdbx_strand_id
1 'polypeptide(L)'
;MDNVIGAIAPSAFDESSIGVVHLENNNLKSLPESVLTIFSKSSAVYLFNNSWICNCTEHWFRDIASFSNPKPKCAEPSNYTEMTLSDFFGNFTELGQPRLLLLIVQTRIQTQTKAGIICGIFMLALLIWLLLLLYKKKRQRLKPRDEQNNHSVHINTVPT
;
A
#
# COMPACT_ATOMS: atom_id res chain seq x y z
N MET A 1 -35.11 4.93 28.43
CA MET A 1 -35.58 3.60 28.87
C MET A 1 -34.34 2.79 29.04
N ASP A 2 -33.98 2.46 30.28
CA ASP A 2 -32.76 1.71 30.55
C ASP A 2 -33.07 0.22 30.37
N ASN A 3 -32.26 -0.48 29.59
CA ASN A 3 -32.37 -1.92 29.39
C ASN A 3 -31.09 -2.58 29.93
N VAL A 4 -31.16 -3.86 30.28
CA VAL A 4 -30.03 -4.63 30.85
C VAL A 4 -29.42 -5.59 29.83
N ILE A 5 -29.39 -5.20 28.55
CA ILE A 5 -28.89 -6.05 27.47
C ILE A 5 -27.38 -6.19 27.62
N GLY A 6 -26.90 -7.43 27.83
CA GLY A 6 -25.47 -7.75 27.95
C GLY A 6 -24.82 -8.23 26.65
N ALA A 7 -25.60 -8.70 25.69
CA ALA A 7 -25.11 -9.16 24.40
C ALA A 7 -26.18 -9.04 23.32
N ILE A 8 -25.75 -8.90 22.07
CA ILE A 8 -26.61 -8.95 20.89
C ILE A 8 -26.20 -10.16 20.05
N ALA A 9 -27.18 -11.00 19.68
CA ALA A 9 -26.92 -12.15 18.82
C ALA A 9 -26.47 -11.69 17.41
N PRO A 10 -25.55 -12.39 16.73
CA PRO A 10 -25.06 -11.98 15.42
C PRO A 10 -26.15 -11.78 14.37
N SER A 11 -27.20 -12.61 14.41
CA SER A 11 -28.33 -12.56 13.48
C SER A 11 -29.51 -11.71 13.97
N ALA A 12 -29.35 -10.98 15.08
CA ALA A 12 -30.46 -10.27 15.74
C ALA A 12 -31.13 -9.23 14.82
N PHE A 13 -30.45 -8.81 13.77
CA PHE A 13 -30.91 -7.78 12.87
C PHE A 13 -30.87 -8.20 11.39
N ASP A 14 -30.66 -9.49 11.11
CA ASP A 14 -30.66 -10.00 9.74
C ASP A 14 -31.97 -9.62 9.04
N GLU A 15 -31.88 -9.26 7.74
CA GLU A 15 -33.02 -8.86 6.91
C GLU A 15 -33.82 -7.63 7.42
N SER A 16 -33.31 -6.90 8.42
CA SER A 16 -34.01 -5.75 9.01
C SER A 16 -33.61 -4.43 8.35
N SER A 17 -34.60 -3.58 8.07
CA SER A 17 -34.38 -2.18 7.71
C SER A 17 -34.70 -1.30 8.93
N ILE A 18 -33.66 -0.87 9.64
CA ILE A 18 -33.80 -0.09 10.86
C ILE A 18 -33.41 1.35 10.57
N GLY A 19 -34.33 2.29 10.80
CA GLY A 19 -34.06 3.72 10.63
C GLY A 19 -33.26 4.31 11.80
N VAL A 20 -33.62 3.98 13.04
CA VAL A 20 -32.97 4.49 14.25
C VAL A 20 -32.69 3.34 15.20
N VAL A 21 -31.45 3.25 15.69
CA VAL A 21 -31.01 2.22 16.62
C VAL A 21 -30.71 2.85 17.98
N HIS A 22 -31.42 2.42 19.00
CA HIS A 22 -31.20 2.79 20.40
C HIS A 22 -30.64 1.60 21.18
N LEU A 23 -29.35 1.66 21.54
CA LEU A 23 -28.68 0.66 22.38
C LEU A 23 -27.92 1.35 23.53
N GLU A 24 -28.09 2.65 23.71
CA GLU A 24 -27.54 3.41 24.82
C GLU A 24 -28.06 2.91 26.16
N ASN A 25 -27.32 3.20 27.24
CA ASN A 25 -27.71 2.85 28.62
C ASN A 25 -27.97 1.35 28.82
N ASN A 26 -27.02 0.51 28.38
CA ASN A 26 -27.05 -0.94 28.55
C ASN A 26 -25.71 -1.44 29.13
N ASN A 27 -25.50 -2.75 29.17
CA ASN A 27 -24.28 -3.39 29.68
C ASN A 27 -23.49 -4.09 28.57
N LEU A 28 -23.59 -3.60 27.33
CA LEU A 28 -22.90 -4.18 26.19
C LEU A 28 -21.39 -3.98 26.34
N LYS A 29 -20.65 -5.05 26.05
CA LYS A 29 -19.18 -5.05 26.06
C LYS A 29 -18.58 -5.00 24.67
N SER A 30 -19.27 -5.55 23.68
CA SER A 30 -18.93 -5.46 22.27
C SER A 30 -20.17 -5.67 21.39
N LEU A 31 -20.00 -5.55 20.08
CA LEU A 31 -21.04 -5.80 19.08
C LEU A 31 -20.53 -6.76 18.01
N PRO A 32 -21.36 -7.68 17.51
CA PRO A 32 -20.96 -8.57 16.42
C PRO A 32 -20.76 -7.79 15.12
N GLU A 33 -19.80 -8.22 14.30
CA GLU A 33 -19.44 -7.54 13.04
C GLU A 33 -20.64 -7.39 12.08
N SER A 34 -21.56 -8.35 12.11
CA SER A 34 -22.77 -8.36 11.28
C SER A 34 -23.62 -7.09 11.39
N VAL A 35 -23.60 -6.39 12.54
CA VAL A 35 -24.39 -5.17 12.72
C VAL A 35 -23.87 -3.98 11.91
N LEU A 36 -22.64 -4.05 11.40
CA LEU A 36 -22.02 -2.99 10.60
C LEU A 36 -22.84 -2.67 9.34
N THR A 37 -23.33 -3.71 8.66
CA THR A 37 -24.15 -3.58 7.45
C THR A 37 -25.46 -2.84 7.70
N ILE A 38 -25.92 -2.84 8.95
CA ILE A 38 -27.21 -2.29 9.35
C ILE A 38 -27.01 -0.88 9.83
N PHE A 39 -26.02 -0.65 10.69
CA PHE A 39 -25.73 0.68 11.20
C PHE A 39 -25.29 1.65 10.10
N SER A 40 -24.63 1.13 9.05
CA SER A 40 -24.29 1.92 7.85
C SER A 40 -25.51 2.36 7.02
N LYS A 41 -26.67 1.71 7.21
CA LYS A 41 -27.95 2.06 6.56
C LYS A 41 -28.90 2.81 7.49
N SER A 42 -28.66 2.75 8.80
CA SER A 42 -29.43 3.49 9.80
C SER A 42 -29.20 4.99 9.68
N SER A 43 -30.25 5.78 9.86
CA SER A 43 -30.17 7.24 9.90
C SER A 43 -29.59 7.79 11.20
N ALA A 44 -29.76 7.06 12.30
CA ALA A 44 -29.19 7.40 13.61
C ALA A 44 -28.90 6.14 14.43
N VAL A 45 -27.80 6.18 15.17
CA VAL A 45 -27.35 5.10 16.06
C VAL A 45 -26.90 5.72 17.38
N TYR A 46 -27.28 5.11 18.49
CA TYR A 46 -26.93 5.55 19.84
C TYR A 46 -26.34 4.38 20.63
N LEU A 47 -25.06 4.48 20.99
CA LEU A 47 -24.28 3.41 21.66
C LEU A 47 -23.65 3.85 22.99
N PHE A 48 -23.87 5.09 23.43
CA PHE A 48 -23.22 5.63 24.61
C PHE A 48 -23.72 4.98 25.91
N ASN A 49 -22.98 5.17 27.01
CA ASN A 49 -23.30 4.60 28.32
C ASN A 49 -23.49 3.06 28.30
N ASN A 50 -22.44 2.38 27.86
CA ASN A 50 -22.29 0.92 27.87
C ASN A 50 -20.88 0.57 28.37
N SER A 51 -20.65 -0.69 28.76
CA SER A 51 -19.38 -1.16 29.31
C SER A 51 -18.42 -1.65 28.22
N TRP A 52 -18.19 -0.83 27.18
CA TRP A 52 -17.40 -1.22 26.01
C TRP A 52 -15.97 -1.64 26.36
N ILE A 53 -15.56 -2.80 25.84
CA ILE A 53 -14.18 -3.27 25.93
C ILE A 53 -13.41 -2.77 24.70
N CYS A 54 -12.35 -2.01 24.95
CA CYS A 54 -11.43 -1.54 23.95
C CYS A 54 -10.22 -2.47 23.89
N ASN A 55 -10.25 -3.41 22.94
CA ASN A 55 -9.22 -4.41 22.71
C ASN A 55 -8.77 -4.39 21.23
N CYS A 56 -7.73 -5.14 20.91
CA CYS A 56 -7.23 -5.23 19.53
C CYS A 56 -7.94 -6.30 18.68
N THR A 57 -8.86 -7.08 19.24
CA THR A 57 -9.49 -8.22 18.55
C THR A 57 -10.70 -7.79 17.71
N GLU A 58 -11.47 -6.80 18.18
CA GLU A 58 -12.74 -6.38 17.57
C GLU A 58 -12.54 -5.11 16.72
N HIS A 59 -11.65 -5.18 15.72
CA HIS A 59 -11.23 -4.01 14.93
C HIS A 59 -12.36 -3.36 14.10
N TRP A 60 -13.40 -4.11 13.73
CA TRP A 60 -14.61 -3.58 13.06
C TRP A 60 -15.39 -2.61 13.97
N PHE A 61 -15.16 -2.68 15.28
CA PHE A 61 -15.87 -1.88 16.27
C PHE A 61 -15.54 -0.39 16.16
N ARG A 62 -14.39 -0.05 15.57
CA ARG A 62 -14.06 1.33 15.14
C ARG A 62 -15.14 1.92 14.23
N ASP A 63 -15.50 1.16 13.20
CA ASP A 63 -16.39 1.64 12.15
C ASP A 63 -17.81 1.74 12.71
N ILE A 64 -18.22 0.77 13.52
CA ILE A 64 -19.49 0.80 14.29
C ILE A 64 -19.57 2.03 15.20
N ALA A 65 -18.54 2.30 16.00
CA ALA A 65 -18.51 3.43 16.93
C ALA A 65 -18.61 4.79 16.23
N SER A 66 -18.15 4.87 14.98
CA SER A 66 -18.22 6.10 14.19
C SER A 66 -19.66 6.54 13.90
N PHE A 67 -20.63 5.62 13.83
CA PHE A 67 -22.03 5.93 13.57
C PHE A 67 -22.77 6.53 14.76
N SER A 68 -22.25 6.36 15.98
CA SER A 68 -22.92 6.84 17.19
C SER A 68 -22.69 8.31 17.47
N ASN A 69 -23.72 9.00 17.97
CA ASN A 69 -23.64 10.35 18.51
C ASN A 69 -24.50 10.50 19.78
N PRO A 70 -23.94 10.76 20.97
CA PRO A 70 -22.52 11.01 21.28
C PRO A 70 -21.62 9.79 21.04
N LYS A 71 -20.30 10.05 21.00
CA LYS A 71 -19.30 9.00 20.77
C LYS A 71 -19.20 8.07 21.99
N PRO A 72 -19.28 6.75 21.80
CA PRO A 72 -19.11 5.79 22.88
C PRO A 72 -17.68 5.81 23.41
N LYS A 73 -17.53 5.50 24.70
CA LYS A 73 -16.26 5.48 25.42
C LYS A 73 -15.91 4.08 25.92
N CYS A 74 -14.63 3.81 26.06
CA CYS A 74 -14.12 2.58 26.66
C CYS A 74 -14.45 2.57 28.15
N ALA A 75 -14.92 1.43 28.64
CA ALA A 75 -14.99 1.14 30.08
C ALA A 75 -13.80 0.30 30.52
N GLU A 76 -13.38 -0.66 29.67
CA GLU A 76 -12.24 -1.52 29.89
C GLU A 76 -11.29 -1.46 28.67
N PRO A 77 -9.99 -1.72 28.84
CA PRO A 77 -9.28 -1.84 30.12
C PRO A 77 -9.10 -0.48 30.82
N SER A 78 -8.74 -0.51 32.10
CA SER A 78 -8.70 0.68 33.00
C SER A 78 -7.79 1.82 32.54
N ASN A 79 -6.76 1.51 31.75
CA ASN A 79 -5.84 2.47 31.16
C ASN A 79 -6.44 3.29 30.01
N TYR A 80 -7.60 2.87 29.46
CA TYR A 80 -8.31 3.59 28.40
C TYR A 80 -9.71 4.02 28.82
N THR A 81 -10.09 3.88 30.08
CA THR A 81 -11.40 4.34 30.57
C THR A 81 -11.63 5.80 30.20
N GLU A 82 -12.85 6.13 29.77
CA GLU A 82 -13.27 7.45 29.26
C GLU A 82 -12.72 7.87 27.88
N MET A 83 -11.74 7.16 27.31
CA MET A 83 -11.29 7.38 25.93
C MET A 83 -12.40 6.98 24.95
N THR A 84 -12.61 7.76 23.88
CA THR A 84 -13.60 7.35 22.87
C THR A 84 -13.11 6.15 22.07
N LEU A 85 -14.03 5.30 21.64
CA LEU A 85 -13.69 4.12 20.83
C LEU A 85 -12.97 4.53 19.54
N SER A 86 -13.41 5.62 18.89
CA SER A 86 -12.77 6.14 17.68
C SER A 86 -11.32 6.56 17.92
N ASP A 87 -11.01 7.20 19.06
CA ASP A 87 -9.64 7.60 19.40
C ASP A 87 -8.76 6.38 19.72
N PHE A 88 -9.29 5.43 20.50
CA PHE A 88 -8.59 4.19 20.82
C PHE A 88 -8.18 3.44 19.54
N PHE A 89 -9.14 3.18 18.64
CA PHE A 89 -8.87 2.49 17.38
C PHE A 89 -8.09 3.33 16.36
N GLY A 90 -8.16 4.66 16.45
CA GLY A 90 -7.37 5.59 15.63
C GLY A 90 -5.87 5.44 15.87
N ASN A 91 -5.45 5.26 17.14
CA ASN A 91 -4.04 5.08 17.50
C ASN A 91 -3.42 3.81 16.90
N PHE A 92 -4.21 2.76 16.68
CA PHE A 92 -3.73 1.53 16.03
C PHE A 92 -3.60 1.67 14.52
N THR A 93 -4.12 2.72 13.88
CA THR A 93 -3.80 2.97 12.46
C THR A 93 -2.36 3.48 12.28
N GLU A 94 -1.76 4.06 13.33
CA GLU A 94 -0.34 4.42 13.35
C GLU A 94 0.56 3.23 13.73
N LEU A 95 0.14 2.38 14.67
CA LEU A 95 0.89 1.18 15.09
C LEU A 95 0.62 -0.10 14.26
N GLY A 96 -0.47 -0.14 13.52
CA GLY A 96 -0.95 -1.25 12.70
C GLY A 96 -0.89 -0.96 11.21
N GLN A 97 -0.13 0.05 10.79
CA GLN A 97 0.29 0.12 9.40
C GLN A 97 1.20 -1.09 9.09
N PRO A 98 0.96 -1.82 8.00
CA PRO A 98 1.93 -2.76 7.43
C PRO A 98 3.09 -1.98 6.78
N ARG A 99 3.62 -0.92 7.41
CA ARG A 99 4.84 -0.25 6.95
C ARG A 99 6.02 -1.20 6.92
N LEU A 100 6.08 -2.16 7.84
CA LEU A 100 7.10 -3.19 7.80
C LEU A 100 6.93 -4.13 6.60
N LEU A 101 5.70 -4.54 6.29
CA LEU A 101 5.39 -5.42 5.15
C LEU A 101 5.65 -4.72 3.80
N LEU A 102 5.33 -3.43 3.69
CA LEU A 102 5.64 -2.64 2.49
C LEU A 102 7.15 -2.49 2.28
N LEU A 103 7.93 -2.25 3.34
CA LEU A 103 9.40 -2.14 3.26
C LEU A 103 10.06 -3.47 2.85
N ILE A 104 9.57 -4.61 3.37
CA ILE A 104 10.10 -5.93 3.02
C ILE A 104 9.74 -6.33 1.57
N VAL A 105 8.55 -5.96 1.09
CA VAL A 105 8.14 -6.21 -0.30
C VAL A 105 8.88 -5.27 -1.27
N GLN A 106 9.07 -4.00 -0.91
CA GLN A 106 9.82 -3.02 -1.72
C GLN A 106 11.30 -3.39 -1.87
N THR A 107 11.93 -3.92 -0.81
CA THR A 107 13.35 -4.33 -0.87
C THR A 107 13.58 -5.55 -1.77
N ARG A 108 12.66 -6.53 -1.82
CA ARG A 108 12.76 -7.66 -2.76
C ARG A 108 12.55 -7.27 -4.23
N ILE A 109 11.63 -6.32 -4.52
CA ILE A 109 11.38 -5.87 -5.90
C ILE A 109 12.52 -4.99 -6.43
N GLN A 110 13.13 -4.15 -5.59
CA GLN A 110 14.24 -3.28 -5.98
C GLN A 110 15.57 -4.01 -6.19
N THR A 111 15.82 -5.09 -5.45
CA THR A 111 17.08 -5.87 -5.58
C THR A 111 17.08 -6.77 -6.82
N GLN A 112 15.93 -7.33 -7.21
CA GLN A 112 15.83 -8.15 -8.42
C GLN A 112 15.83 -7.35 -9.74
N THR A 113 15.26 -6.14 -9.74
CA THR A 113 15.16 -5.33 -10.97
C THR A 113 16.48 -4.62 -11.31
N LYS A 114 17.25 -4.15 -10.32
CA LYS A 114 18.52 -3.43 -10.57
C LYS A 114 19.61 -4.33 -11.17
N ALA A 115 19.76 -5.56 -10.68
CA ALA A 115 20.74 -6.50 -11.22
C ALA A 115 20.42 -6.90 -12.68
N GLY A 116 19.13 -7.13 -13.00
CA GLY A 116 18.68 -7.46 -14.34
C GLY A 116 18.91 -6.33 -15.37
N ILE A 117 18.63 -5.07 -14.98
CA ILE A 117 18.81 -3.90 -15.85
C ILE A 117 20.30 -3.67 -16.16
N ILE A 118 21.17 -3.78 -15.15
CA ILE A 118 22.62 -3.59 -15.33
C ILE A 118 23.19 -4.63 -16.30
N CYS A 119 22.87 -5.93 -16.11
CA CYS A 119 23.28 -6.99 -17.04
C CYS A 119 22.76 -6.76 -18.46
N GLY A 120 21.51 -6.32 -18.61
CA GLY A 120 20.92 -6.00 -19.92
C GLY A 120 21.66 -4.88 -20.66
N ILE A 121 22.03 -3.81 -19.97
CA ILE A 121 22.78 -2.68 -20.53
C ILE A 121 24.18 -3.13 -20.99
N PHE A 122 24.89 -3.92 -20.18
CA PHE A 122 26.21 -4.44 -20.55
C PHE A 122 26.15 -5.36 -21.79
N MET A 123 25.14 -6.23 -21.87
CA MET A 123 24.95 -7.12 -23.03
C MET A 123 24.65 -6.34 -24.31
N LEU A 124 23.79 -5.32 -24.23
CA LEU A 124 23.50 -4.43 -25.37
C LEU A 124 24.75 -3.65 -25.82
N ALA A 125 25.55 -3.13 -24.88
CA ALA A 125 26.78 -2.42 -25.20
C ALA A 125 27.80 -3.32 -25.92
N LEU A 126 27.96 -4.57 -25.48
CA LEU A 126 28.83 -5.56 -26.13
C LEU A 126 28.35 -5.91 -27.54
N LEU A 127 27.03 -6.10 -27.74
CA LEU A 127 26.46 -6.35 -29.05
C LEU A 127 26.68 -5.17 -30.01
N ILE A 128 26.43 -3.94 -29.55
CA ILE A 128 26.67 -2.73 -30.34
C ILE A 128 28.16 -2.62 -30.71
N TRP A 129 29.06 -2.87 -29.77
CA TRP A 129 30.50 -2.83 -30.03
C TRP A 129 30.93 -3.88 -31.06
N LEU A 130 30.45 -5.12 -30.96
CA LEU A 130 30.69 -6.18 -31.94
C LEU A 130 30.16 -5.80 -33.32
N LEU A 131 28.93 -5.25 -33.40
CA LEU A 131 28.36 -4.77 -34.66
C LEU A 131 29.21 -3.65 -35.28
N LEU A 132 29.71 -2.70 -34.48
CA LEU A 132 30.60 -1.65 -34.95
C LEU A 132 31.95 -2.19 -35.44
N LEU A 133 32.49 -3.22 -34.79
CA LEU A 133 33.70 -3.90 -35.25
C LEU A 133 33.48 -4.63 -36.57
N LEU A 134 32.36 -5.35 -36.70
CA LEU A 134 31.98 -6.03 -37.94
C LEU A 134 31.74 -5.01 -39.06
N TYR A 135 31.10 -3.89 -38.75
CA TYR A 135 30.87 -2.79 -39.68
C TYR A 135 32.20 -2.16 -40.14
N LYS A 136 33.12 -1.85 -39.21
CA LYS A 136 34.47 -1.34 -39.54
C LYS A 136 35.25 -2.34 -40.38
N LYS A 137 35.22 -3.63 -40.02
CA LYS A 137 35.90 -4.70 -40.77
C LYS A 137 35.33 -4.86 -42.18
N LYS A 138 34.01 -4.79 -42.34
CA LYS A 138 33.34 -4.83 -43.65
C LYS A 138 33.67 -3.58 -44.48
N ARG A 139 33.66 -2.38 -43.87
CA ARG A 139 34.04 -1.12 -44.52
C ARG A 139 35.50 -1.12 -44.99
N GLN A 140 36.42 -1.67 -44.21
CA GLN A 140 37.82 -1.83 -44.61
C GLN A 140 37.98 -2.77 -45.80
N ARG A 141 37.20 -3.86 -45.86
CA ARG A 141 37.18 -4.75 -47.04
C ARG A 141 36.54 -4.13 -48.28
N LEU A 142 35.65 -3.16 -48.10
CA LEU A 142 34.98 -2.41 -49.17
C LEU A 142 35.75 -1.16 -49.60
N LYS A 143 36.86 -0.79 -48.92
CA LYS A 143 37.67 0.36 -49.33
C LYS A 143 38.40 0.01 -50.64
N PRO A 144 38.13 0.71 -51.76
CA PRO A 144 38.81 0.46 -53.03
C PRO A 144 40.31 0.77 -52.91
N ARG A 145 41.12 0.05 -53.69
CA ARG A 145 42.59 0.07 -53.72
C ARG A 145 43.20 1.37 -54.28
N ASP A 146 42.45 2.46 -54.39
CA ASP A 146 42.93 3.67 -55.07
C ASP A 146 43.44 4.77 -54.13
N GLU A 147 43.27 4.63 -52.81
CA GLU A 147 43.66 5.66 -51.84
C GLU A 147 45.00 5.41 -51.13
N GLN A 148 45.77 4.40 -51.56
CA GLN A 148 47.09 4.08 -50.99
C GLN A 148 48.28 4.54 -51.87
N ASN A 149 48.00 5.14 -53.04
CA ASN A 149 49.01 5.52 -54.03
C ASN A 149 49.17 7.04 -54.27
N ASN A 150 48.79 7.92 -53.33
CA ASN A 150 48.97 9.37 -53.52
C ASN A 150 50.03 10.02 -52.60
N HIS A 151 51.01 9.24 -52.15
CA HIS A 151 52.24 9.74 -51.53
C HIS A 151 53.47 9.18 -52.26
N SER A 152 53.64 9.58 -53.52
CA SER A 152 54.97 9.70 -54.11
C SER A 152 54.90 10.51 -55.41
N VAL A 153 54.91 11.84 -55.28
CA VAL A 153 55.29 12.71 -56.40
C VAL A 153 56.39 13.62 -55.87
N HIS A 154 57.61 13.09 -55.81
CA HIS A 154 58.83 13.89 -55.71
C HIS A 154 59.06 14.52 -57.09
N ILE A 155 58.68 15.80 -57.23
CA ILE A 155 58.99 16.57 -58.43
C ILE A 155 60.45 17.02 -58.32
N ASN A 156 61.34 16.38 -59.09
CA ASN A 156 62.67 16.91 -59.35
C ASN A 156 62.53 18.08 -60.33
N THR A 157 62.93 19.28 -59.89
CA THR A 157 63.15 20.42 -60.78
C THR A 157 64.63 20.80 -60.76
N VAL A 158 65.29 20.59 -61.90
CA VAL A 158 66.51 21.25 -62.38
C VAL A 158 66.09 21.74 -63.78
N PRO A 159 66.21 23.02 -64.17
CA PRO A 159 67.50 23.63 -64.56
C PRO A 159 67.51 25.17 -64.30
N THR A 160 68.49 26.02 -64.61
CA THR A 160 69.65 26.08 -65.52
C THR A 160 70.70 26.99 -64.87
#